data_AF-A0A835U5T2-F1
#
_entry.id   AF-A0A835U5T2-F1
#
_cell.length_a   1.000
_cell.length_b   1.000
_cell.length_c   1.000
_cell.angle_alpha   90.00
_cell.angle_beta   90.00
_cell.angle_gamma   90.00
#
_symmetry.space_group_name_H-M   'P 1'
#
loop_
_entity.id
_entity.type
_entity.pdbx_description
1 polymer ?
#
loop_
_entity_poly.entity_id
_entity_poly.type
_entity_poly.pdbx_seq_one_letter_code
_entity_poly.pdbx_strand_id
1 'polypeptide(L)'
;MGRAARSIGALALLFLFHTSIYTEASARCSNQGALAVRNITAMSQNNFGIGGLSHITIAGAVLHGMKEAYPLEDLHVLIVISRPPIKVFIYDDWSMPHTAAKLKFPIFFDEECFHESKDEL
;
A
#
# COMPACT_ATOMS: atom_id res chain seq x y z
N MET A 1 7.47 21.52 49.75
CA MET A 1 6.76 20.44 49.02
C MET A 1 6.55 20.68 47.51
N GLY A 2 7.23 21.63 46.84
CA GLY A 2 6.89 22.03 45.45
C GLY A 2 7.85 21.62 44.33
N ARG A 3 9.00 20.98 44.62
CA ARG A 3 9.98 20.58 43.58
C ARG A 3 9.74 19.17 43.01
N ALA A 4 9.32 18.22 43.86
CA ALA A 4 9.02 16.85 43.43
C ALA A 4 7.81 16.78 42.48
N ALA A 5 6.73 17.51 42.76
CA ALA A 5 5.52 17.56 41.92
C ALA A 5 5.79 18.15 40.52
N ARG A 6 6.69 19.14 40.41
CA ARG A 6 7.12 19.72 39.12
C ARG A 6 7.93 18.72 38.29
N SER A 7 8.80 17.94 38.95
CA SER A 7 9.61 16.90 38.29
C SER A 7 8.76 15.73 37.81
N ILE A 8 7.71 15.36 38.56
CA ILE A 8 6.77 14.29 38.19
C ILE A 8 5.93 14.71 36.98
N GLY A 9 5.45 15.96 36.96
CA GLY A 9 4.72 16.50 35.80
C GLY A 9 5.56 16.54 34.52
N ALA A 10 6.84 16.91 34.62
CA ALA A 10 7.76 16.89 33.48
C ALA A 10 8.07 15.46 32.99
N LEU A 11 8.24 14.50 33.92
CA LEU A 11 8.46 13.09 33.56
C LEU A 11 7.23 12.49 32.86
N ALA A 12 6.03 12.76 33.38
CA ALA A 12 4.77 12.32 32.78
C ALA A 12 4.55 12.89 31.37
N LEU A 13 4.88 14.17 31.16
CA LEU A 13 4.85 14.80 29.84
C LEU A 13 5.84 14.13 28.86
N LEU A 14 7.07 13.83 29.31
CA LEU A 14 8.06 13.14 28.48
C LEU A 14 7.62 11.71 28.09
N PHE A 15 6.97 10.98 29.00
CA PHE A 15 6.39 9.67 28.70
C PHE A 15 5.24 9.76 27.69
N LEU A 16 4.35 10.75 27.80
CA LEU A 16 3.27 10.98 26.84
C LEU A 16 3.79 11.33 25.43
N PHE A 17 4.84 12.16 25.35
CA PHE A 17 5.50 12.47 24.07
C PHE A 17 6.14 11.23 23.43
N HIS A 18 6.74 10.33 24.23
CA HIS A 18 7.29 9.08 23.70
C HIS A 18 6.19 8.15 23.19
N THR A 19 5.06 8.02 23.90
CA THR A 19 3.96 7.14 23.45
C THR A 19 3.31 7.60 22.14
N SER A 20 3.24 8.91 21.86
CA SER A 20 2.69 9.40 20.59
C SER A 20 3.48 8.95 19.36
N ILE A 21 4.81 8.85 19.48
CA ILE A 21 5.69 8.48 18.35
C ILE A 21 5.47 7.01 17.96
N TYR A 22 5.28 6.11 18.94
CA TYR A 22 5.05 4.69 18.67
C TYR A 22 3.66 4.40 18.11
N THR A 23 2.64 5.19 18.47
CA THR A 23 1.27 4.99 17.97
C THR A 23 1.12 5.31 16.48
N GLU A 24 1.86 6.27 15.93
CA GLU A 24 1.70 6.68 14.52
C GLU A 24 2.14 5.60 13.52
N ALA A 25 3.22 4.88 13.82
CA ALA A 25 3.71 3.79 12.95
C ALA A 25 2.72 2.60 12.93
N SER A 26 2.16 2.23 14.09
CA SER A 26 1.19 1.14 14.18
C SER A 26 -0.15 1.44 13.48
N ALA A 27 -0.57 2.70 13.42
CA ALA A 27 -1.80 3.11 12.76
C ALA A 27 -1.70 3.03 11.22
N ARG A 28 -0.54 3.39 10.65
CA ARG A 28 -0.29 3.33 9.20
C ARG A 28 -0.25 1.90 8.66
N CYS A 29 0.17 0.95 9.49
CA CYS A 29 0.32 -0.45 9.13
C CYS A 29 -0.77 -1.37 9.72
N SER A 30 -1.75 -0.78 10.42
CA SER A 30 -2.90 -1.52 10.94
C SER A 30 -3.82 -1.92 9.79
N ASN A 31 -3.59 -3.12 9.27
CA ASN A 31 -4.49 -3.79 8.34
C ASN A 31 -5.79 -4.27 9.02
N GLN A 32 -6.05 -3.93 10.29
CA GLN A 32 -7.33 -4.20 10.94
C GLN A 32 -8.43 -3.29 10.37
N GLY A 33 -8.95 -3.68 9.21
CA GLY A 33 -10.30 -3.33 8.76
C GLY A 33 -10.45 -2.56 7.45
N ALA A 34 -9.36 -2.05 6.85
CA ALA A 34 -9.47 -1.19 5.66
C ALA A 34 -9.44 -1.93 4.31
N LEU A 35 -9.00 -3.20 4.28
CA LEU A 35 -9.22 -4.04 3.10
C LEU A 35 -10.63 -4.62 3.19
N ALA A 36 -11.62 -3.88 2.68
CA ALA A 36 -12.89 -4.47 2.29
C ALA A 36 -12.62 -5.45 1.13
N VAL A 37 -12.13 -6.65 1.46
CA VAL A 37 -11.93 -7.76 0.53
C VAL A 37 -13.31 -8.17 0.03
N ARG A 38 -13.76 -7.51 -1.03
CA ARG A 38 -14.98 -7.88 -1.74
C ARG A 38 -14.62 -9.01 -2.69
N ASN A 39 -15.46 -10.03 -2.77
CA ASN A 39 -15.32 -11.09 -3.76
C ASN A 39 -15.54 -10.49 -5.16
N ILE A 40 -14.45 -10.12 -5.83
CA ILE A 40 -14.48 -9.49 -7.15
C ILE A 40 -14.91 -10.46 -8.26
N THR A 41 -14.81 -11.77 -8.06
CA THR A 41 -15.31 -12.78 -9.03
C THR A 41 -16.82 -12.73 -9.16
N ALA A 42 -17.53 -12.22 -8.16
CA ALA A 42 -18.98 -12.04 -8.18
C ALA A 42 -19.42 -10.69 -8.77
N MET A 43 -18.48 -9.79 -9.11
CA MET A 43 -18.81 -8.47 -9.65
C MET A 43 -18.93 -8.53 -11.18
N SER A 44 -20.06 -8.03 -11.70
CA SER A 44 -20.29 -7.85 -13.14
C SER A 44 -19.27 -6.87 -13.69
N GLN A 45 -18.47 -7.29 -14.68
CA GLN A 45 -17.60 -6.38 -15.43
C GLN A 45 -18.49 -5.42 -16.22
N ASN A 46 -18.68 -4.21 -15.72
CA ASN A 46 -19.44 -3.15 -16.38
C ASN A 46 -18.91 -1.79 -15.95
N ASN A 47 -19.45 -0.73 -16.55
CA ASN A 47 -19.17 0.66 -16.17
C ASN A 47 -19.85 1.08 -14.85
N PHE A 48 -20.25 0.13 -14.00
CA PHE A 48 -21.03 0.34 -12.79
C PHE A 48 -22.33 1.13 -13.01
N GLY A 49 -22.85 1.14 -14.24
CA GLY A 49 -24.01 1.95 -14.63
C GLY A 49 -23.73 3.45 -14.81
N ILE A 50 -22.46 3.87 -14.76
CA ILE A 50 -22.01 5.26 -14.88
C ILE A 50 -21.28 5.43 -16.22
N GLY A 51 -21.76 6.35 -17.06
CA GLY A 51 -21.07 6.69 -18.30
C GLY A 51 -19.67 7.25 -18.03
N GLY A 52 -18.67 6.81 -18.81
CA GLY A 52 -17.29 7.28 -18.69
C GLY A 52 -16.35 6.39 -17.86
N LEU A 53 -16.84 5.33 -17.20
CA LEU A 53 -16.00 4.35 -16.52
C LEU A 53 -15.71 3.13 -17.41
N SER A 54 -14.47 2.66 -17.39
CA SER A 54 -14.05 1.40 -18.05
C SER A 54 -13.40 0.47 -17.04
N HIS A 55 -13.55 -0.85 -17.25
CA HIS A 55 -12.98 -1.87 -16.37
C HIS A 55 -12.11 -2.82 -17.19
N ILE A 56 -10.90 -3.09 -16.70
CA ILE A 56 -9.93 -4.00 -17.30
C ILE A 56 -9.52 -5.02 -16.25
N THR A 57 -9.60 -6.31 -16.57
CA THR A 57 -9.06 -7.39 -15.72
C THR A 57 -7.82 -7.96 -16.36
N ILE A 58 -6.71 -7.92 -15.62
CA ILE A 58 -5.45 -8.55 -16.01
C ILE A 58 -5.30 -9.82 -15.17
N ALA A 59 -5.22 -10.97 -15.84
CA ALA A 59 -5.06 -12.27 -15.18
C ALA A 59 -3.70 -12.89 -15.53
N GLY A 60 -3.02 -13.43 -14.52
CA GLY A 60 -1.70 -14.07 -14.67
C GLY A 60 -0.52 -13.11 -14.56
N ALA A 61 0.67 -13.59 -14.94
CA ALA A 61 1.88 -12.77 -15.02
C ALA A 61 2.00 -12.20 -16.45
N VAL A 62 1.41 -11.02 -16.66
CA VAL A 62 1.36 -10.37 -17.98
C VAL A 62 2.23 -9.12 -17.94
N LEU A 63 3.08 -8.93 -18.96
CA LEU A 63 3.77 -7.67 -19.18
C LEU A 63 2.77 -6.65 -19.75
N HIS A 64 2.44 -5.63 -18.95
CA HIS A 64 1.52 -4.58 -19.35
C HIS A 64 1.99 -3.22 -18.82
N GLY A 65 1.64 -2.16 -19.54
CA GLY A 65 1.93 -0.78 -19.16
C GLY A 65 0.70 0.09 -19.38
N MET A 66 0.43 0.98 -18.43
CA MET A 66 -0.65 1.95 -18.52
C MET A 66 -0.04 3.35 -18.69
N LYS A 67 -0.57 4.11 -19.66
CA LYS A 67 -0.16 5.48 -19.92
C LYS A 67 -1.41 6.32 -20.19
N GLU A 68 -1.48 7.47 -19.56
CA GLU A 68 -2.47 8.49 -19.91
C GLU A 68 -2.21 9.01 -21.32
N ALA A 69 -3.18 8.85 -22.21
CA ALA A 69 -3.05 9.24 -23.61
C ALA A 69 -3.39 10.73 -23.84
N TYR A 70 -4.20 11.33 -22.96
CA TYR A 70 -4.72 12.68 -23.09
C TYR A 70 -4.32 13.52 -21.87
N PRO A 71 -3.34 14.44 -22.00
CA PRO A 71 -2.69 15.11 -20.87
C PRO A 71 -3.50 16.24 -20.23
N LEU A 72 -4.77 16.43 -20.63
CA LEU A 72 -5.60 17.54 -20.16
C LEU A 72 -6.45 17.17 -18.94
N GLU A 73 -6.59 15.88 -18.66
CA GLU A 73 -7.46 15.37 -17.60
C GLU A 73 -6.74 14.28 -16.82
N ASP A 74 -6.74 14.40 -15.50
CA ASP A 74 -6.12 13.42 -14.62
C ASP A 74 -6.85 12.07 -14.71
N LEU A 75 -6.07 11.00 -14.88
CA LEU A 75 -6.59 9.64 -14.86
C LEU A 75 -6.70 9.09 -13.41
N HIS A 76 -7.93 8.92 -12.93
CA HIS A 76 -8.21 8.25 -11.67
C HIS A 76 -8.52 6.75 -11.89
N VAL A 77 -7.77 5.87 -11.21
CA VAL A 77 -7.93 4.40 -11.33
C VAL A 77 -8.07 3.77 -9.95
N LEU A 78 -9.03 2.85 -9.80
CA LEU A 78 -9.10 1.92 -8.66
C LEU A 78 -8.46 0.60 -9.05
N ILE A 79 -7.43 0.18 -8.31
CA ILE A 79 -6.72 -1.08 -8.54
C ILE A 79 -7.08 -2.07 -7.44
N VAL A 80 -7.47 -3.29 -7.84
CA VAL A 80 -7.74 -4.40 -6.90
C VAL A 80 -6.82 -5.57 -7.22
N ILE A 81 -6.08 -6.03 -6.21
CA ILE A 81 -5.17 -7.17 -6.32
C ILE A 81 -5.68 -8.35 -5.48
N SER A 82 -5.59 -9.56 -6.02
CA SER A 82 -6.14 -10.75 -5.36
C SER A 82 -5.26 -11.31 -4.24
N ARG A 83 -3.94 -11.13 -4.31
CA ARG A 83 -2.96 -11.69 -3.37
C ARG A 83 -1.96 -10.63 -2.89
N PRO A 84 -2.37 -9.72 -2.00
CA PRO A 84 -1.45 -8.77 -1.37
C PRO A 84 -0.45 -9.49 -0.43
N PRO A 85 0.75 -8.94 -0.19
CA PRO A 85 1.32 -7.75 -0.83
C PRO A 85 1.77 -8.01 -2.27
N ILE A 86 1.71 -6.98 -3.13
CA ILE A 86 2.00 -7.13 -4.56
C ILE A 86 3.49 -7.42 -4.80
N LYS A 87 3.78 -8.33 -5.74
CA LYS A 87 5.15 -8.58 -6.23
C LYS A 87 5.26 -8.02 -7.65
N VAL A 88 6.06 -6.99 -7.85
CA VAL A 88 6.19 -6.29 -9.13
C VAL A 88 7.51 -6.65 -9.80
N PHE A 89 7.45 -7.14 -11.04
CA PHE A 89 8.62 -7.33 -11.89
C PHE A 89 8.71 -6.17 -12.88
N ILE A 90 9.81 -5.42 -12.82
CA ILE A 90 10.07 -4.24 -13.64
C ILE A 90 10.95 -4.61 -14.83
N TYR A 91 10.57 -4.11 -15.99
CA TYR A 91 11.27 -4.29 -17.25
C TYR A 91 11.84 -2.93 -17.68
N ASP A 92 13.09 -2.91 -18.12
CA ASP A 92 13.72 -1.67 -18.61
C ASP A 92 13.14 -1.26 -19.98
N ASP A 93 12.75 -2.25 -20.81
CA ASP A 93 12.06 -2.07 -22.10
C ASP A 93 11.20 -3.31 -22.46
N TRP A 94 10.44 -3.21 -23.56
CA TRP A 94 9.55 -4.29 -24.03
C TRP A 94 10.27 -5.52 -24.61
N SER A 95 11.56 -5.40 -24.93
CA SER A 95 12.40 -6.48 -25.46
C SER A 95 13.17 -7.24 -24.39
N MET A 96 13.21 -6.73 -23.16
CA MET A 96 13.84 -7.38 -22.02
C MET A 96 13.19 -8.75 -21.76
N PRO A 97 13.96 -9.85 -21.70
CA PRO A 97 13.40 -11.17 -21.47
C PRO A 97 12.82 -11.30 -20.06
N HIS A 98 11.74 -12.06 -19.91
CA HIS A 98 11.05 -12.26 -18.61
C HIS A 98 11.96 -12.74 -17.49
N THR A 99 12.99 -13.53 -17.82
CA THR A 99 13.97 -14.05 -16.86
C THR A 99 14.93 -12.99 -16.33
N ALA A 100 15.09 -11.87 -17.03
CA ALA A 100 15.95 -10.76 -16.61
C ALA A 100 15.18 -9.66 -15.85
N ALA A 101 13.85 -9.74 -15.80
CA ALA A 101 13.02 -8.74 -15.14
C ALA A 101 13.38 -8.60 -13.65
N LYS A 102 13.43 -7.36 -13.17
CA LYS A 102 13.89 -7.04 -11.82
C LYS A 102 12.72 -7.08 -10.85
N LEU A 103 12.76 -7.96 -9.85
CA LEU A 103 11.77 -7.96 -8.77
C LEU A 103 11.98 -6.73 -7.87
N LYS A 104 10.95 -5.89 -7.77
CA LYS A 104 10.87 -4.81 -6.77
C LYS A 104 9.85 -5.22 -5.71
N PHE A 105 10.36 -5.68 -4.58
CA PHE A 105 9.58 -6.08 -3.43
C PHE A 105 10.36 -5.77 -2.13
N PRO A 106 9.76 -5.09 -1.14
CA PRO A 106 8.48 -4.38 -1.23
C PRO A 106 8.54 -3.23 -2.27
N ILE A 107 7.38 -2.82 -2.77
CA ILE A 107 7.26 -1.61 -3.58
C ILE A 107 7.12 -0.39 -2.66
N PHE A 108 7.40 0.82 -3.15
CA PHE A 108 7.57 2.02 -2.33
C PHE A 108 6.41 2.30 -1.36
N PHE A 109 5.17 1.96 -1.71
CA PHE A 109 4.01 2.14 -0.82
C PHE A 109 3.85 1.05 0.24
N ASP A 110 4.55 -0.08 0.11
CA ASP A 110 4.60 -1.15 1.10
C ASP A 110 5.90 -1.07 1.95
N GLU A 111 6.89 -0.26 1.58
CA GLU A 111 8.21 -0.18 2.24
C GLU A 111 8.12 0.18 3.74
N GLU A 112 7.27 1.14 4.13
CA GLU A 112 7.14 1.56 5.53
C GLU A 112 6.56 0.47 6.44
N CYS A 113 5.70 -0.39 5.91
CA CYS A 113 5.01 -1.42 6.68
C CYS A 113 5.63 -2.82 6.53
N PHE A 114 6.58 -2.97 5.63
CA PHE A 114 7.30 -4.21 5.43
C PHE A 114 8.42 -4.35 6.47
N HIS A 115 8.03 -4.63 7.71
CA HIS A 115 8.98 -5.16 8.69
C HIS A 115 9.14 -6.65 8.42
N GLU A 116 10.32 -7.08 7.93
CA GLU A 116 10.70 -8.49 7.94
C GLU A 116 10.57 -8.98 9.39
N SER A 117 9.63 -9.88 9.65
CA SER A 117 9.62 -10.66 10.89
C SER A 117 10.84 -11.57 10.86
N LYS A 118 12.01 -11.03 11.21
CA LYS A 118 13.30 -11.69 11.04
C LYS A 118 13.75 -12.49 12.27
N ASP A 119 12.84 -12.76 13.21
CA ASP A 119 13.15 -13.39 14.50
C ASP A 119 12.27 -14.61 14.83
N GLU A 120 12.07 -15.52 13.87
CA GLU A 120 11.61 -16.90 14.18
C GLU A 120 12.37 -17.93 13.33
N LEU A 121 13.61 -18.23 13.72
CA LEU A 121 14.24 -19.54 13.50
C LEU A 121 15.27 -19.86 14.59
#